data_AF-A0A4X2KV01-F1
#
_entry.id   AF-A0A4X2KV01-F1
#
_cell.length_a   1.000
_cell.length_b   1.000
_cell.length_c   1.000
_cell.angle_alpha   90.00
_cell.angle_beta   90.00
_cell.angle_gamma   90.00
#
_symmetry.space_group_name_H-M   'P 1'
#
loop_
_entity.id
_entity.type
_entity.pdbx_description
1 polymer ?
#
loop_
_entity_poly.entity_id
_entity_poly.type
_entity_poly.pdbx_seq_one_letter_code
_entity_poly.pdbx_strand_id
1 'polypeptide(L)'
;MIRLYDTIEPNVIDEELLKLAVEEQGPQEAAGQVAKQEGINFKDVRSLQLDFQNILRIDNLWQFVSLTKLQLDNNIIEKIDGLESLVNLVWLDLSFNNIESIEGLDTLVNLEDLSLFSNRIAKMDAMDSLVKLQVFSIGNNMLDNLLNVSVHDSCQCFISRMTFLLKKRYLNLSKQVLNCWWSCEMIQPFWRAI
;
A
#
# COMPACT_ATOMS: atom_id res chain seq x y z
N MET A 1 -7.47 -22.13 -29.61
CA MET A 1 -6.89 -20.77 -29.62
C MET A 1 -6.16 -20.59 -28.31
N ILE A 2 -4.84 -20.75 -28.30
CA ILE A 2 -3.99 -20.47 -27.14
C ILE A 2 -3.74 -18.95 -27.17
N ARG A 3 -4.02 -18.26 -26.07
CA ARG A 3 -3.87 -16.82 -25.98
C ARG A 3 -2.36 -16.53 -25.90
N LEU A 4 -1.85 -15.68 -26.79
CA LEU A 4 -0.42 -15.33 -26.94
C LEU A 4 0.19 -14.56 -25.74
N TYR A 5 -0.46 -14.59 -24.58
CA TYR A 5 -0.05 -13.92 -23.34
C TYR A 5 -0.03 -14.88 -22.13
N ASP A 6 -0.27 -16.18 -22.33
CA ASP A 6 -0.21 -17.20 -21.27
C ASP A 6 1.24 -17.66 -20.93
N THR A 7 2.27 -16.85 -21.20
CA THR A 7 3.69 -17.30 -21.14
C THR A 7 4.65 -16.38 -20.39
N ILE A 8 4.18 -15.31 -19.73
CA ILE A 8 5.08 -14.49 -18.91
C ILE A 8 5.02 -15.06 -17.50
N GLU A 9 6.09 -15.72 -17.08
CA GLU A 9 6.22 -16.20 -15.71
C GLU A 9 6.14 -14.99 -14.74
N PRO A 10 5.36 -15.11 -13.66
CA PRO A 10 5.29 -14.08 -12.63
C PRO A 10 6.68 -13.82 -12.05
N ASN A 11 7.07 -12.55 -11.91
CA ASN A 11 8.35 -12.20 -11.35
C ASN A 11 8.29 -12.18 -9.81
N VAL A 12 9.43 -12.44 -9.17
CA VAL A 12 9.62 -12.25 -7.73
C VAL A 12 10.67 -11.17 -7.57
N ILE A 13 10.55 -10.35 -6.53
CA ILE A 13 11.60 -9.38 -6.21
C ILE A 13 12.87 -10.14 -5.77
N ASP A 14 13.80 -10.32 -6.70
CA ASP A 14 15.11 -10.92 -6.46
C ASP A 14 16.21 -9.86 -6.43
N GLU A 15 17.41 -10.26 -6.02
CA GLU A 15 18.54 -9.32 -5.97
C GLU A 15 18.91 -8.74 -7.34
N GLU A 16 18.66 -9.47 -8.44
CA GLU A 16 19.01 -9.01 -9.78
C GLU A 16 18.09 -7.88 -10.24
N LEU A 17 16.78 -8.06 -10.09
CA LEU A 17 15.77 -7.02 -10.33
C LEU A 17 16.05 -5.78 -9.48
N LEU A 18 16.41 -5.96 -8.20
CA LEU A 18 16.73 -4.87 -7.30
C LEU A 18 18.00 -4.11 -7.72
N LYS A 19 19.05 -4.83 -8.16
CA LYS A 19 20.26 -4.19 -8.71
C LYS A 19 19.93 -3.40 -9.95
N LEU A 20 19.22 -4.01 -10.91
CA LEU A 20 18.83 -3.35 -12.16
C LEU A 20 17.99 -2.11 -11.91
N ALA A 21 16.96 -2.19 -11.06
CA ALA A 21 16.11 -1.06 -10.71
C ALA A 21 16.92 0.10 -10.09
N VAL A 22 17.82 -0.21 -9.16
CA VAL A 22 18.66 0.82 -8.52
C VAL A 22 19.70 1.39 -9.48
N GLU A 23 20.24 0.60 -10.41
CA GLU A 23 21.15 1.12 -11.45
C GLU A 23 20.44 2.04 -12.44
N GLU A 24 19.25 1.66 -12.90
CA GLU A 24 18.47 2.45 -13.86
C GLU A 24 17.96 3.76 -13.27
N GLN A 25 17.57 3.73 -11.99
CA GLN A 25 17.11 4.89 -11.22
C GLN A 25 18.26 5.71 -10.61
N GLY A 26 19.48 5.16 -10.64
CA GLY A 26 20.69 5.80 -10.18
C GLY A 26 21.19 6.91 -11.13
N PRO A 27 22.18 7.70 -10.71
CA PRO A 27 22.74 8.76 -11.55
C PRO A 27 23.33 8.17 -12.83
N GLN A 28 22.96 8.69 -14.02
CA GLN A 28 23.31 8.06 -15.31
C GLN A 28 24.69 8.46 -15.88
N GLU A 29 25.36 9.42 -15.26
CA GLU A 29 26.59 10.03 -15.80
C GLU A 29 27.86 9.44 -15.16
N ALA A 30 28.95 10.21 -15.07
CA ALA A 30 30.20 9.77 -14.44
C ALA A 30 29.98 9.19 -13.03
N ALA A 31 29.02 9.73 -12.27
CA ALA A 31 28.62 9.22 -10.97
C ALA A 31 28.00 7.80 -11.01
N GLY A 32 27.28 7.44 -12.07
CA GLY A 32 26.74 6.10 -12.27
C GLY A 32 27.80 5.06 -12.60
N GLN A 33 28.81 5.46 -13.37
CA GLN A 33 29.95 4.59 -13.69
C GLN A 33 30.80 4.29 -12.45
N VAL A 34 30.96 5.28 -11.55
CA VAL A 34 31.60 5.08 -10.24
C VAL A 34 30.77 4.17 -9.34
N ALA A 35 29.44 4.37 -9.28
CA ALA A 35 28.54 3.51 -8.49
C ALA A 35 28.56 2.04 -8.97
N LYS A 36 28.67 1.79 -10.28
CA LYS A 36 28.82 0.43 -10.83
C LYS A 36 30.15 -0.22 -10.46
N GLN A 37 31.19 0.56 -10.18
CA GLN A 37 32.51 0.05 -9.76
C GLN A 37 32.61 -0.16 -8.25
N GLU A 38 31.98 0.69 -7.44
CA GLU A 38 32.01 0.60 -5.97
C GLU A 38 30.95 -0.35 -5.39
N GLY A 39 29.95 -0.73 -6.20
CA GLY A 39 28.84 -1.59 -5.78
C GLY A 39 27.69 -0.79 -5.18
N ILE A 40 26.47 -1.31 -5.34
CA ILE A 40 25.24 -0.64 -4.91
C ILE A 40 25.03 -0.89 -3.42
N ASN A 41 25.07 0.17 -2.60
CA ASN A 41 24.67 0.09 -1.20
C ASN A 41 23.15 0.31 -1.06
N PHE A 42 22.39 -0.78 -0.95
CA PHE A 42 20.93 -0.71 -0.76
C PHE A 42 20.48 0.05 0.48
N LYS A 43 21.36 0.17 1.49
CA LYS A 43 21.04 0.87 2.73
C LYS A 43 20.85 2.38 2.56
N ASP A 44 21.39 2.97 1.50
CA ASP A 44 21.31 4.42 1.27
C ASP A 44 20.16 4.79 0.31
N VAL A 45 19.53 3.79 -0.31
CA VAL A 45 18.42 3.98 -1.25
C VAL A 45 17.18 4.44 -0.49
N ARG A 46 16.66 5.62 -0.87
CA ARG A 46 15.49 6.25 -0.22
C ARG A 46 14.19 6.08 -0.99
N SER A 47 14.28 5.82 -2.28
CA SER A 47 13.14 5.68 -3.18
C SER A 47 13.43 4.51 -4.11
N LEU A 48 12.43 3.64 -4.29
CA LEU A 48 12.52 2.49 -5.18
C LEU A 48 11.23 2.39 -6.00
N GLN A 49 11.37 2.33 -7.31
CA GLN A 49 10.27 2.14 -8.25
C GLN A 49 10.36 0.76 -8.89
N LEU A 50 9.28 0.00 -8.82
CA LEU A 50 9.17 -1.35 -9.34
C LEU A 50 7.81 -1.51 -10.05
N ASP A 51 7.35 -0.46 -10.73
CA ASP A 51 6.11 -0.47 -11.49
C ASP A 51 6.23 -1.28 -12.79
N PHE A 52 5.13 -1.92 -13.19
CA PHE A 52 5.02 -2.72 -14.42
C PHE A 52 6.03 -3.89 -14.54
N GLN A 53 6.45 -4.49 -13.42
CA GLN A 53 7.45 -5.57 -13.39
C GLN A 53 6.83 -6.99 -13.35
N ASN A 54 5.50 -7.11 -13.44
CA ASN A 54 4.77 -8.38 -13.31
C ASN A 54 5.11 -9.13 -12.00
N ILE A 55 5.34 -8.39 -10.92
CA ILE A 55 5.72 -8.95 -9.62
C ILE A 55 4.52 -9.63 -8.97
N LEU A 56 4.68 -10.89 -8.59
CA LEU A 56 3.68 -11.68 -7.86
C LEU A 56 3.91 -11.64 -6.34
N ARG A 57 5.18 -11.58 -5.92
CA ARG A 57 5.56 -11.64 -4.51
C ARG A 57 6.63 -10.61 -4.18
N ILE A 58 6.38 -9.87 -3.10
CA ILE A 58 7.35 -8.99 -2.47
C ILE A 58 8.31 -9.84 -1.64
N ASP A 59 9.60 -9.73 -1.91
CA ASP A 59 10.68 -10.38 -1.16
C ASP A 59 11.98 -9.56 -1.26
N ASN A 60 13.01 -9.92 -0.50
CA ASN A 60 14.35 -9.34 -0.56
C ASN A 60 14.48 -7.82 -0.30
N LEU A 61 13.41 -7.17 0.19
CA LEU A 61 13.44 -5.73 0.53
C LEU A 61 14.09 -5.42 1.89
N TRP A 62 14.49 -6.43 2.66
CA TRP A 62 15.07 -6.30 4.00
C TRP A 62 16.36 -5.47 4.06
N GLN A 63 17.07 -5.33 2.93
CA GLN A 63 18.31 -4.55 2.84
C GLN A 63 18.07 -3.02 2.76
N PHE A 64 16.85 -2.59 2.38
CA PHE A 64 16.49 -1.20 2.13
C PHE A 64 16.04 -0.46 3.40
N VAL A 65 16.89 -0.48 4.43
CA VAL A 65 16.55 0.07 5.76
C VAL A 65 16.24 1.57 5.78
N SER A 66 16.75 2.34 4.81
CA SER A 66 16.51 3.79 4.70
C SER A 66 15.43 4.15 3.68
N LEU A 67 14.69 3.16 3.17
CA LEU A 67 13.65 3.41 2.18
C LEU A 67 12.52 4.24 2.79
N THR A 68 12.16 5.30 2.08
CA THR A 68 11.08 6.23 2.47
C THR A 68 9.92 6.19 1.47
N LYS A 69 10.19 5.80 0.23
CA LYS A 69 9.19 5.70 -0.84
C LYS A 69 9.33 4.38 -1.59
N LEU A 70 8.23 3.66 -1.71
CA LEU A 70 8.16 2.40 -2.45
C LEU A 70 6.97 2.44 -3.40
N GLN A 71 7.27 2.29 -4.69
CA GLN A 71 6.28 2.24 -5.76
C GLN A 71 6.24 0.82 -6.34
N LEU A 72 5.10 0.15 -6.21
CA LEU A 72 4.84 -1.22 -6.66
C LEU A 72 3.53 -1.31 -7.46
N ASP A 73 3.07 -0.20 -8.04
CA ASP A 73 1.83 -0.18 -8.81
C ASP A 73 1.93 -0.95 -10.12
N ASN A 74 0.78 -1.37 -10.65
CA ASN A 74 0.68 -2.12 -11.91
C ASN A 74 1.50 -3.44 -11.89
N ASN A 75 1.39 -4.19 -10.80
CA ASN A 75 1.94 -5.53 -10.66
C ASN A 75 0.81 -6.55 -10.45
N ILE A 76 1.16 -7.79 -10.11
CA ILE A 76 0.20 -8.88 -9.84
C ILE A 76 0.34 -9.39 -8.41
N ILE A 77 0.71 -8.51 -7.48
CA ILE A 77 0.96 -8.85 -6.07
C ILE A 77 -0.35 -9.30 -5.42
N GLU A 78 -0.35 -10.47 -4.80
CA GLU A 78 -1.54 -11.03 -4.14
C GLU A 78 -1.54 -10.81 -2.62
N LYS A 79 -0.35 -10.65 -2.04
CA LYS A 79 -0.17 -10.51 -0.59
C LYS A 79 0.88 -9.46 -0.26
N ILE A 80 0.60 -8.68 0.78
CA ILE A 80 1.55 -7.74 1.36
C ILE A 80 2.36 -8.51 2.40
N ASP A 81 3.61 -8.82 2.07
CA ASP A 81 4.56 -9.50 2.94
C ASP A 81 5.98 -8.96 2.66
N GLY A 82 6.95 -9.24 3.53
CA GLY A 82 8.34 -8.84 3.33
C GLY A 82 8.62 -7.33 3.46
N LEU A 83 7.65 -6.53 3.91
CA LEU A 83 7.81 -5.09 4.19
C LEU A 83 8.21 -4.80 5.63
N GLU A 84 8.32 -5.82 6.49
CA GLU A 84 8.49 -5.67 7.94
C GLU A 84 9.72 -4.82 8.32
N SER A 85 10.79 -4.89 7.52
CA SER A 85 12.05 -4.20 7.75
C SER A 85 12.03 -2.71 7.36
N LEU A 86 11.01 -2.25 6.62
CA LEU A 86 10.94 -0.90 6.04
C LEU A 86 10.34 0.12 7.01
N VAL A 87 10.84 0.17 8.24
CA VAL A 87 10.28 1.01 9.33
C VAL A 87 10.28 2.52 9.03
N ASN A 88 11.09 2.96 8.06
CA ASN A 88 11.20 4.36 7.63
C ASN A 88 10.31 4.72 6.45
N LEU A 89 9.47 3.80 5.98
CA LEU A 89 8.59 4.03 4.84
C LEU A 89 7.54 5.10 5.18
N VAL A 90 7.43 6.10 4.31
CA VAL A 90 6.49 7.23 4.44
C VAL A 90 5.41 7.15 3.36
N TRP A 91 5.77 6.67 2.18
CA TRP A 91 4.87 6.57 1.03
C TRP A 91 4.95 5.18 0.40
N LEU A 92 3.79 4.55 0.24
CA LEU A 92 3.63 3.21 -0.36
C LEU A 92 2.50 3.22 -1.38
N ASP A 93 2.82 2.88 -2.62
CA ASP A 93 1.83 2.66 -3.67
C ASP A 93 1.83 1.20 -4.13
N LEU A 94 0.68 0.56 -3.93
CA LEU A 94 0.36 -0.82 -4.30
C LEU A 94 -0.90 -0.84 -5.19
N SER A 95 -1.20 0.26 -5.88
CA SER A 95 -2.37 0.36 -6.75
C SER A 95 -2.27 -0.59 -7.95
N PHE A 96 -3.41 -1.02 -8.49
CA PHE A 96 -3.47 -1.95 -9.64
C PHE A 96 -2.69 -3.25 -9.38
N ASN A 97 -2.99 -3.89 -8.24
CA ASN A 97 -2.49 -5.21 -7.88
C ASN A 97 -3.68 -6.16 -7.60
N ASN A 98 -3.40 -7.38 -7.15
CA ASN A 98 -4.40 -8.41 -6.85
C ASN A 98 -4.54 -8.68 -5.34
N ILE A 99 -4.24 -7.70 -4.49
CA ILE A 99 -4.19 -7.88 -3.03
C ILE A 99 -5.59 -8.13 -2.48
N GLU A 100 -5.77 -9.21 -1.70
CA GLU A 100 -7.06 -9.62 -1.15
C GLU A 100 -7.30 -9.18 0.30
N SER A 101 -6.22 -9.01 1.07
CA SER A 101 -6.26 -8.61 2.47
C SER A 101 -5.13 -7.64 2.79
N ILE A 102 -5.42 -6.67 3.65
CA ILE A 102 -4.38 -5.82 4.23
C ILE A 102 -3.86 -6.53 5.47
N GLU A 103 -2.61 -6.96 5.39
CA GLU A 103 -1.84 -7.61 6.46
C GLU A 103 -0.36 -7.19 6.33
N GLY A 104 0.47 -7.45 7.35
CA GLY A 104 1.92 -7.23 7.27
C GLY A 104 2.38 -5.76 7.26
N LEU A 105 1.50 -4.81 7.61
CA LEU A 105 1.82 -3.37 7.69
C LEU A 105 2.13 -2.89 9.12
N ASP A 106 2.11 -3.80 10.10
CA ASP A 106 2.19 -3.45 11.54
C ASP A 106 3.45 -2.71 11.97
N THR A 107 4.54 -2.89 11.22
CA THR A 107 5.84 -2.27 11.53
C THR A 107 6.01 -0.89 10.89
N LEU A 108 5.13 -0.49 9.95
CA LEU A 108 5.25 0.74 9.16
C LEU A 108 4.67 1.96 9.89
N VAL A 109 5.12 2.20 11.12
CA VAL A 109 4.63 3.25 12.01
C VAL A 109 4.83 4.68 11.47
N ASN A 110 5.68 4.85 10.45
CA ASN A 110 5.97 6.12 9.81
C ASN A 110 5.20 6.37 8.51
N LEU A 111 4.33 5.45 8.10
CA LEU A 111 3.59 5.57 6.85
C LEU A 111 2.59 6.72 6.92
N GLU A 112 2.68 7.65 5.98
CA GLU A 112 1.80 8.81 5.87
C GLU A 112 0.84 8.70 4.69
N ASP A 113 1.24 8.02 3.62
CA ASP A 113 0.45 7.83 2.40
C ASP A 113 0.48 6.36 1.96
N LEU A 114 -0.70 5.78 1.84
CA LEU A 114 -0.92 4.41 1.40
C LEU A 114 -1.97 4.37 0.29
N SER A 115 -1.56 3.91 -0.88
CA SER A 115 -2.42 3.74 -2.05
C SER A 115 -2.60 2.26 -2.38
N LEU A 116 -3.84 1.80 -2.34
CA LEU A 116 -4.30 0.44 -2.64
C LEU A 116 -5.46 0.48 -3.65
N PHE A 117 -5.46 1.47 -4.53
CA PHE A 117 -6.52 1.66 -5.51
C PHE A 117 -6.56 0.51 -6.52
N SER A 118 -7.74 0.04 -6.92
CA SER A 118 -7.91 -1.08 -7.87
C SER A 118 -7.18 -2.35 -7.41
N ASN A 119 -7.58 -2.87 -6.26
CA ASN A 119 -7.15 -4.16 -5.72
C ASN A 119 -8.37 -5.08 -5.49
N ARG A 120 -8.17 -6.20 -4.81
CA ARG A 120 -9.19 -7.21 -4.49
C ARG A 120 -9.51 -7.27 -2.99
N ILE A 121 -9.29 -6.17 -2.28
CA ILE A 121 -9.31 -6.17 -0.82
C ILE A 121 -10.74 -6.43 -0.32
N ALA A 122 -10.89 -7.50 0.44
CA ALA A 122 -12.13 -7.92 1.09
C ALA A 122 -12.01 -7.95 2.63
N LYS A 123 -10.79 -7.84 3.17
CA LYS A 123 -10.50 -7.81 4.61
C LYS A 123 -9.42 -6.79 4.92
N MET A 124 -9.56 -6.12 6.06
CA MET A 124 -8.60 -5.14 6.54
C MET A 124 -8.25 -5.46 7.99
N ASP A 125 -7.06 -6.02 8.18
CA ASP A 125 -6.46 -6.23 9.50
C ASP A 125 -5.19 -5.35 9.59
N ALA A 126 -4.53 -5.28 10.74
CA ALA A 126 -3.22 -4.61 10.90
C ALA A 126 -3.17 -3.07 10.65
N MET A 127 -4.29 -2.34 10.78
CA MET A 127 -4.35 -0.88 10.58
C MET A 127 -4.11 -0.04 11.84
N ASP A 128 -4.20 -0.64 13.04
CA ASP A 128 -4.10 0.09 14.32
C ASP A 128 -2.72 0.71 14.57
N SER A 129 -1.69 0.16 13.92
CA SER A 129 -0.28 0.55 13.99
C SER A 129 0.05 1.80 13.15
N LEU A 130 -0.74 2.09 12.10
CA LEU A 130 -0.49 3.17 11.14
C LEU A 130 -0.95 4.53 11.67
N VAL A 131 -0.43 4.94 12.82
CA VAL A 131 -0.87 6.13 13.57
C VAL A 131 -0.60 7.46 12.86
N LYS A 132 0.33 7.47 11.89
CA LYS A 132 0.71 8.66 11.11
C LYS A 132 0.04 8.75 9.74
N LEU A 133 -0.82 7.80 9.39
CA LEU A 133 -1.45 7.76 8.07
C LEU A 133 -2.36 8.98 7.87
N GLN A 134 -2.06 9.77 6.83
CA GLN A 134 -2.79 10.98 6.45
C GLN A 134 -3.62 10.76 5.19
N VAL A 135 -3.09 10.00 4.24
CA VAL A 135 -3.70 9.69 2.95
C VAL A 135 -3.88 8.19 2.83
N PHE A 136 -5.11 7.76 2.59
CA PHE A 136 -5.45 6.36 2.41
C PHE A 136 -6.42 6.18 1.25
N SER A 137 -5.97 5.54 0.18
CA SER A 137 -6.74 5.33 -1.05
C SER A 137 -7.06 3.86 -1.25
N ILE A 138 -8.33 3.47 -1.08
CA ILE A 138 -8.80 2.08 -1.24
C ILE A 138 -9.95 1.96 -2.26
N GLY A 139 -10.08 2.93 -3.17
CA GLY A 139 -11.12 2.89 -4.21
C GLY A 139 -11.01 1.65 -5.11
N ASN A 140 -12.14 1.22 -5.68
CA ASN A 140 -12.22 0.07 -6.60
C ASN A 140 -11.66 -1.24 -5.98
N ASN A 141 -12.19 -1.62 -4.81
CA ASN A 141 -11.89 -2.87 -4.09
C ASN A 141 -13.17 -3.69 -3.85
N MET A 142 -13.06 -4.88 -3.25
CA MET A 142 -14.20 -5.78 -2.97
C MET A 142 -14.82 -5.61 -1.57
N LEU A 143 -14.78 -4.39 -1.04
CA LEU A 143 -15.27 -4.06 0.31
C LEU A 143 -16.80 -4.19 0.47
N ASP A 144 -17.54 -4.36 -0.63
CA ASP A 144 -18.99 -4.60 -0.60
C ASP A 144 -19.37 -5.86 0.21
N ASN A 145 -18.45 -6.83 0.35
CA ASN A 145 -18.66 -8.03 1.17
C ASN A 145 -18.40 -7.83 2.68
N LEU A 146 -17.70 -6.76 3.06
CA LEU A 146 -17.35 -6.45 4.46
C LEU A 146 -18.56 -5.90 5.24
N LEU A 147 -19.53 -5.30 4.53
CA LEU A 147 -20.80 -4.81 5.08
C LEU A 147 -21.74 -5.94 5.55
N ASN A 148 -21.43 -7.20 5.22
CA ASN A 148 -22.27 -8.36 5.57
C ASN A 148 -21.64 -9.26 6.65
N VAL A 149 -20.45 -8.93 7.14
CA VAL A 149 -19.84 -9.61 8.29
C VAL A 149 -20.09 -8.73 9.51
N SER A 150 -21.06 -9.19 10.31
CA SER A 150 -21.39 -8.71 11.65
C SER A 150 -20.27 -7.95 12.35
N VAL A 151 -20.57 -6.70 12.65
CA VAL A 151 -19.91 -5.83 13.64
C VAL A 151 -19.55 -6.67 14.87
N HIS A 152 -18.29 -7.07 15.00
CA HIS A 152 -17.77 -7.67 16.23
C HIS A 152 -16.70 -6.73 16.77
N ASP A 153 -17.17 -5.71 17.48
CA ASP A 153 -16.57 -4.91 18.57
C ASP A 153 -15.13 -4.35 18.51
N SER A 154 -14.27 -4.72 17.57
CA SER A 154 -12.92 -4.14 17.43
C SER A 154 -12.85 -3.02 16.37
N CYS A 155 -13.71 -3.04 15.35
CA CYS A 155 -13.71 -2.03 14.27
C CYS A 155 -14.44 -0.71 14.58
N GLN A 156 -15.09 -0.58 15.76
CA GLN A 156 -15.85 0.64 16.10
C GLN A 156 -14.97 1.88 16.32
N CYS A 157 -13.72 1.72 16.75
CA CYS A 157 -12.81 2.85 16.95
C CYS A 157 -12.25 3.42 15.65
N PHE A 158 -12.02 2.58 14.63
CA PHE A 158 -11.34 3.02 13.41
C PHE A 158 -12.30 3.70 12.42
N ILE A 159 -13.53 3.20 12.27
CA ILE A 159 -14.56 3.85 11.42
C ILE A 159 -14.86 5.28 11.92
N SER A 160 -14.87 5.48 13.24
CA SER A 160 -15.12 6.78 13.89
C SER A 160 -13.97 7.79 13.68
N ARG A 161 -12.72 7.32 13.58
CA ARG A 161 -11.54 8.17 13.34
C ARG A 161 -11.32 8.48 11.85
N MET A 162 -11.64 7.51 10.98
CA MET A 162 -11.63 7.67 9.52
C MET A 162 -12.71 8.62 9.01
N THR A 163 -13.91 8.66 9.61
CA THR A 163 -14.97 9.61 9.20
C THR A 163 -14.61 11.08 9.46
N PHE A 164 -13.69 11.36 10.39
CA PHE A 164 -13.20 12.72 10.62
C PHE A 164 -12.14 13.16 9.59
N LEU A 165 -11.26 12.25 9.15
CA LEU A 165 -10.22 12.53 8.16
C LEU A 165 -10.75 12.49 6.71
N LEU A 166 -11.68 11.60 6.39
CA LEU A 166 -12.31 11.52 5.07
C LEU A 166 -13.21 12.71 4.74
N LYS A 167 -13.75 13.40 5.75
CA LYS A 167 -14.63 14.56 5.54
C LYS A 167 -13.93 15.80 4.97
N LYS A 168 -12.59 15.86 4.98
CA LYS A 168 -11.86 17.11 4.63
C LYS A 168 -11.12 17.10 3.30
N ARG A 169 -10.94 15.98 2.58
CA ARG A 169 -10.10 16.04 1.37
C ARG A 169 -10.26 15.07 0.19
N TYR A 170 -11.16 14.08 0.18
CA TYR A 170 -11.35 13.26 -1.04
C TYR A 170 -12.80 13.22 -1.52
N LEU A 171 -13.03 13.92 -2.64
CA LEU A 171 -14.13 13.68 -3.56
C LEU A 171 -14.01 12.27 -4.17
N ASN A 172 -15.16 11.67 -4.49
CA ASN A 172 -15.36 10.37 -5.16
C ASN A 172 -15.45 9.11 -4.28
N LEU A 173 -16.12 9.23 -3.14
CA LEU A 173 -16.86 8.07 -2.62
C LEU A 173 -18.15 7.94 -3.44
N SER A 174 -18.30 6.85 -4.19
CA SER A 174 -19.60 6.46 -4.74
C SER A 174 -20.61 6.32 -3.59
N LYS A 175 -21.91 6.40 -3.90
CA LYS A 175 -23.04 6.43 -2.94
C LYS A 175 -23.08 5.27 -1.91
N GLN A 176 -22.17 4.30 -1.96
CA GLN A 176 -22.17 3.09 -1.11
C GLN A 176 -21.55 3.29 0.28
N VAL A 177 -20.70 4.29 0.52
CA VAL A 177 -20.13 4.53 1.87
C VAL A 177 -21.09 5.33 2.79
N LEU A 178 -22.15 5.91 2.24
CA LEU A 178 -23.14 6.68 3.01
C LEU A 178 -24.06 5.81 3.89
N ASN A 179 -24.19 4.51 3.64
CA ASN A 179 -25.19 3.69 4.34
C ASN A 179 -24.76 3.21 5.74
N CYS A 180 -23.50 3.40 6.13
CA CYS A 180 -23.05 3.17 7.51
C CYS A 180 -23.32 4.34 8.47
N TRP A 181 -23.84 5.47 7.97
CA TRP A 181 -23.97 6.71 8.76
C TRP A 181 -25.16 6.71 9.73
N TRP A 182 -26.07 5.73 9.67
CA TRP A 182 -27.35 5.79 10.39
C TRP A 182 -27.43 4.89 11.64
N SER A 183 -26.40 4.07 11.92
CA SER A 183 -26.49 3.06 13.00
C SER A 183 -25.50 3.26 14.14
N CYS A 184 -24.79 4.39 14.21
CA CYS A 184 -23.83 4.65 15.28
C CYS A 184 -24.40 5.67 16.29
N GLU A 185 -25.01 5.17 17.37
CA GLU A 185 -25.62 5.98 18.43
C GLU A 185 -24.61 6.76 19.33
N MET A 186 -23.31 6.75 19.02
CA MET A 186 -22.29 7.42 19.85
C MET A 186 -21.97 8.88 19.48
N ILE A 187 -22.68 9.51 18.52
CA ILE A 187 -22.45 10.92 18.14
C ILE A 187 -23.66 11.81 18.48
N GLN A 188 -24.26 11.63 19.65
CA GLN A 188 -25.48 12.38 20.02
C GLN A 188 -25.32 13.79 20.62
N PRO A 189 -24.15 14.37 21.00
CA PRO A 189 -24.17 15.74 21.53
C PRO A 189 -23.41 16.82 20.73
N PHE A 190 -23.11 16.65 19.43
CA PHE A 190 -22.39 17.72 18.67
C PHE A 190 -23.17 18.40 17.53
N TRP A 191 -24.43 18.03 17.28
CA TRP A 191 -25.23 18.61 16.16
C TRP A 191 -26.60 19.13 16.61
N ARG A 192 -26.62 20.04 17.59
CA ARG A 192 -27.83 20.86 17.90
C ARG A 192 -27.68 22.35 17.57
N ALA A 193 -26.62 22.76 16.88
CA ALA A 193 -26.49 24.14 16.43
C ALA A 193 -25.66 24.20 15.14
N ILE A 194 -26.34 24.04 14.01
CA ILE A 194 -26.15 24.69 12.68
C ILE A 194 -27.31 24.19 11.82
#